data_AF-A0A7X5WVX6-F1
#
_entry.id   AF-A0A7X5WVX6-F1
#
_cell.length_a   1.000
_cell.length_b   1.000
_cell.length_c   1.000
_cell.angle_alpha   90.00
_cell.angle_beta   90.00
_cell.angle_gamma   90.00
#
_symmetry.space_group_name_H-M   'P 1'
#
loop_
_entity.id
_entity.type
_entity.pdbx_description
1 polymer ?
#
loop_
_entity_poly.entity_id
_entity_poly.type
_entity_poly.pdbx_seq_one_letter_code
_entity_poly.pdbx_strand_id
1 'polypeptide(L)' 'VPGHLASAVAQGVAAAPDLDLAALYNPNRGGEGFEGLTIADDRDDIDCDVVFEATNP' A
#
# COMPACT_ATOMS: atom_id res chain seq x y z
N VAL A 1 3.11 8.63 5.60
CA VAL A 1 2.93 8.99 4.16
C VAL A 1 3.78 8.10 3.23
N PRO A 2 3.21 7.33 2.30
CA PRO A 2 3.96 6.56 1.30
C PRO A 2 4.90 7.45 0.46
N GLY A 3 5.95 6.86 -0.14
CA GLY A 3 6.83 7.56 -1.07
C GLY A 3 6.10 7.92 -2.37
N HIS A 4 6.60 8.91 -3.13
CA HIS A 4 5.91 9.42 -4.33
C HIS A 4 5.48 8.34 -5.33
N LEU A 5 6.35 7.37 -5.60
CA LEU A 5 6.03 6.25 -6.50
C LEU A 5 4.92 5.35 -5.93
N ALA A 6 5.03 4.96 -4.66
CA ALA A 6 4.02 4.14 -4.00
C ALA A 6 2.65 4.84 -3.96
N SER A 7 2.63 6.15 -3.68
CA SER A 7 1.40 6.94 -3.69
C SER A 7 0.74 6.97 -5.07
N ALA A 8 1.52 7.21 -6.13
CA ALA A 8 0.99 7.26 -7.50
C ALA A 8 0.43 5.89 -7.95
N VAL A 9 1.08 4.79 -7.56
CA VAL A 9 0.60 3.44 -7.86
C VAL A 9 -0.64 3.10 -7.07
N ALA A 10 -0.68 3.40 -5.76
CA ALA A 10 -1.86 3.18 -4.93
C ALA A 10 -3.10 3.90 -5.50
N GLN A 11 -2.95 5.16 -5.93
CA GLN A 11 -4.01 5.93 -6.58
C GLN A 11 -4.45 5.30 -7.92
N GLY A 12 -3.49 4.81 -8.71
CA GLY A 12 -3.80 4.12 -9.97
C GLY A 12 -4.57 2.81 -9.75
N VAL A 13 -4.18 2.02 -8.75
CA VAL A 13 -4.87 0.76 -8.38
C VAL A 13 -6.27 1.05 -7.86
N ALA A 14 -6.42 2.03 -6.95
CA ALA A 14 -7.72 2.39 -6.39
C ALA A 14 -8.72 2.93 -7.45
N ALA A 15 -8.21 3.48 -8.57
CA ALA A 15 -9.03 3.96 -9.67
C ALA A 15 -9.31 2.91 -10.76
N ALA A 16 -8.62 1.75 -10.72
CA ALA A 16 -8.77 0.71 -11.72
C ALA A 16 -10.04 -0.12 -11.44
N PRO A 17 -10.89 -0.39 -12.46
CA PRO A 17 -12.16 -1.11 -12.25
C PRO A 17 -11.99 -2.63 -12.05
N ASP A 18 -10.79 -3.15 -12.30
CA ASP A 18 -10.45 -4.57 -12.33
C ASP A 18 -9.39 -4.96 -11.29
N LEU A 19 -9.00 -4.03 -10.42
CA LEU A 19 -8.06 -4.25 -9.33
C LEU A 19 -8.68 -3.84 -7.99
N ASP A 20 -8.16 -4.42 -6.92
CA ASP A 20 -8.48 -4.02 -5.55
C ASP A 20 -7.18 -3.63 -4.81
N LEU A 21 -7.21 -2.50 -4.10
CA LEU A 21 -6.10 -2.05 -3.29
C LEU A 21 -6.21 -2.72 -1.91
N ALA A 22 -5.66 -3.93 -1.80
CA ALA A 22 -5.78 -4.75 -0.59
C ALA A 22 -5.19 -4.09 0.66
N ALA A 23 -3.96 -3.57 0.58
CA ALA A 23 -3.31 -2.90 1.71
C ALA A 23 -2.15 -1.99 1.28
N LEU A 24 -1.75 -1.12 2.21
CA LEU A 24 -0.46 -0.42 2.17
C LEU A 24 0.42 -0.96 3.29
N TYR A 25 1.68 -1.28 2.97
CA TYR A 25 2.64 -1.82 3.92
C TYR A 25 3.83 -0.87 4.13
N ASN A 26 4.14 -0.58 5.39
CA ASN A 26 5.40 0.04 5.78
C ASN A 26 5.69 -0.24 7.26
N PRO A 27 6.72 -1.07 7.58
CA PRO A 27 6.99 -1.49 8.96
C PRO A 27 7.43 -0.32 9.87
N ASN A 28 7.83 0.82 9.28
CA ASN A 28 8.23 2.01 10.04
C ASN A 28 7.09 3.01 10.24
N ARG A 29 5.89 2.74 9.69
CA ARG A 29 4.74 3.66 9.67
C ARG A 29 3.41 2.97 9.95
N GLY A 30 3.45 1.84 10.65
CA GLY A 30 2.25 1.11 11.08
C GLY A 30 1.25 2.01 11.80
N GLY A 31 -0.03 1.83 11.50
CA GLY A 31 -1.13 2.58 12.12
C GLY A 31 -1.32 4.00 11.58
N GLU A 32 -0.42 4.53 10.75
CA GLU A 32 -0.65 5.79 10.04
C GLU A 32 -1.75 5.63 8.98
N GLY A 33 -2.46 6.72 8.69
CA GLY A 33 -3.45 6.77 7.61
C GLY A 33 -2.89 7.32 6.29
N PHE A 34 -3.35 6.78 5.17
CA PHE A 34 -3.16 7.36 3.84
C PHE A 34 -4.44 7.18 3.02
N GLU A 35 -5.04 8.29 2.60
CA GLU A 35 -6.25 8.29 1.75
C GLU A 35 -7.41 7.43 2.30
N GLY A 36 -7.55 7.36 3.64
CA GLY A 36 -8.59 6.58 4.31
C GLY A 36 -8.22 5.13 4.60
N LEU A 37 -7.04 4.66 4.18
CA LEU A 37 -6.50 3.35 4.48
C LEU A 37 -5.50 3.41 5.64
N THR A 38 -5.52 2.40 6.49
CA THR A 38 -4.48 2.20 7.52
C THR A 38 -3.29 1.48 6.91
N ILE A 39 -2.09 1.99 7.19
CA ILE A 39 -0.83 1.36 6.79
C ILE A 39 -0.54 0.21 7.77
N ALA A 40 -0.37 -1.00 7.24
CA ALA A 40 0.07 -2.18 7.97
C ALA A 40 1.57 -2.11 8.25
N ASP A 41 1.97 -2.54 9.45
CA ASP A 41 3.38 -2.75 9.86
C ASP A 41 3.81 -4.22 9.84
N ASP A 42 2.87 -5.15 9.82
CA ASP A 42 3.12 -6.58 9.58
C ASP A 42 2.67 -6.98 8.18
N ARG A 43 3.52 -7.73 7.48
CA ARG A 43 3.21 -8.26 6.15
C ARG A 43 2.30 -9.47 6.23
N ASP A 44 2.40 -10.25 7.31
CA ASP A 44 1.64 -11.49 7.46
C ASP A 44 0.13 -11.23 7.68
N ASP A 45 -0.23 -9.99 8.00
CA ASP A 45 -1.62 -9.52 8.13
C ASP A 45 -2.27 -9.14 6.78
N ILE A 46 -1.53 -9.23 5.66
CA ILE A 46 -1.99 -8.76 4.34
C ILE A 46 -2.31 -9.95 3.43
N ASP A 47 -3.59 -10.09 3.07
CA ASP A 47 -4.04 -11.00 2.02
C ASP A 47 -4.02 -10.30 0.66
N CYS A 48 -3.15 -10.73 -0.25
CA CYS A 48 -3.04 -10.16 -1.59
C CYS A 48 -2.43 -11.13 -2.61
N ASP A 49 -2.81 -10.98 -3.88
CA ASP A 49 -2.28 -11.78 -4.98
C ASP A 49 -0.93 -11.25 -5.52
N VAL A 50 -0.72 -9.93 -5.44
CA VAL A 50 0.41 -9.23 -6.06
C VAL A 50 1.00 -8.21 -5.09
N VAL A 51 2.33 -8.17 -5.03
CA VAL A 51 3.08 -7.16 -4.28
C VAL A 51 3.77 -6.21 -5.26
N PHE A 52 3.48 -4.93 -5.12
CA PHE A 52 4.25 -3.85 -5.73
C PHE A 52 5.18 -3.24 -4.70
N GLU A 53 6.49 -3.28 -4.95
CA GLU A 53 7.50 -2.75 -4.05
C GLU A 53 8.18 -1.52 -4.64
N ALA A 54 8.11 -0.40 -3.91
CA ALA A 54 8.79 0.86 -4.23
C ALA A 54 9.68 1.30 -3.05
N THR A 55 10.57 0.39 -2.65
CA THR A 55 11.54 0.56 -1.56
C THR A 55 12.95 0.84 -2.12
N ASN A 56 13.97 0.79 -1.27
CA ASN A 56 15.36 0.86 -1.68
C ASN A 56 15.95 -0.57 -1.73
N PRO A 57 16.90 -0.85 -2.64
CA PRO A 57 17.60 -2.14 -2.69
C PRO A 57 18.39 -2.46 -1.42
#